data_AF-A0A090VVX5-F1
#
_entry.id   AF-A0A090VVX5-F1
#
_cell.length_a   1.000
_cell.length_b   1.000
_cell.length_c   1.000
_cell.angle_alpha   90.00
_cell.angle_beta   90.00
_cell.angle_gamma   90.00
#
_symmetry.space_group_name_H-M   'P 1'
#
loop_
_entity.id
_entity.type
_entity.pdbx_description
1 polymer ?
#
loop_
_entity_poly.entity_id
_entity_poly.type
_entity_poly.pdbx_seq_one_letter_code
_entity_poly.pdbx_strand_id
1 'polypeptide(L)'
;MHFSGDFLISDNFGFFKFYSSSEVSSIILNLESQNLIYGRGLKYTNDNPSMILYREPIGVGENNSFVTKIDAIELFHYRQAVEDGTFKNGLKSEYWEIIKSIKETDNPLIVTYKLKDF
;
A
#
# COMPACT_ATOMS: atom_id res chain seq x y z
N MET A 1 9.10 -7.23 20.17
CA MET A 1 8.97 -7.16 18.70
C MET A 1 9.78 -8.30 18.12
N HIS A 2 9.20 -9.10 17.23
CA HIS A 2 9.88 -10.20 16.55
C HIS A 2 9.68 -10.09 15.03
N PHE A 3 10.70 -10.47 14.28
CA PHE A 3 10.60 -10.56 12.83
C PHE A 3 9.65 -11.69 12.46
N SER A 4 8.73 -11.43 11.53
CA SER A 4 7.71 -12.39 11.10
C SER A 4 8.26 -13.56 10.28
N GLY A 5 9.42 -13.36 9.63
CA GLY A 5 9.87 -14.22 8.54
C GLY A 5 9.38 -13.78 7.16
N ASP A 6 8.42 -12.86 7.07
CA ASP A 6 7.94 -12.30 5.82
C ASP A 6 8.80 -11.11 5.39
N PHE A 7 9.42 -11.23 4.22
CA PHE A 7 10.23 -10.19 3.61
C PHE A 7 10.18 -10.24 2.09
N LEU A 8 10.48 -9.11 1.46
CA LEU A 8 10.67 -9.00 0.01
C LEU A 8 11.91 -8.17 -0.26
N ILE A 9 12.79 -8.67 -1.11
CA ILE A 9 13.98 -7.94 -1.54
C ILE A 9 13.83 -7.62 -3.01
N SER A 10 13.92 -6.32 -3.30
CA SER A 10 14.05 -5.72 -4.62
C SER A 10 15.52 -5.32 -4.81
N ASP A 11 15.94 -4.92 -6.01
CA ASP A 11 17.35 -4.52 -6.27
C ASP A 11 17.78 -3.34 -5.40
N ASN A 12 16.85 -2.45 -5.04
CA ASN A 12 17.14 -1.20 -4.34
C ASN A 12 16.54 -1.17 -2.93
N PHE A 13 15.52 -1.98 -2.65
CA PHE A 13 14.77 -1.90 -1.40
C PHE A 13 14.52 -3.27 -0.78
N GLY A 14 14.61 -3.34 0.54
CA GLY A 14 14.15 -4.48 1.34
C GLY A 14 12.90 -4.12 2.14
N PHE A 15 11.85 -4.92 2.02
CA PHE A 15 10.66 -4.85 2.88
C PHE A 15 10.70 -5.98 3.91
N PHE A 16 10.39 -5.65 5.16
CA PHE A 16 10.40 -6.60 6.28
C PHE A 16 9.21 -6.36 7.20
N LYS A 17 8.52 -7.43 7.59
CA LYS A 17 7.37 -7.36 8.49
C LYS A 17 7.70 -7.85 9.89
N PHE A 18 7.23 -7.12 10.90
CA PHE A 18 7.47 -7.40 12.30
C PHE A 18 6.15 -7.46 13.07
N TYR A 19 6.13 -8.31 14.10
CA TYR A 19 5.02 -8.45 15.01
C TYR A 19 5.45 -8.05 16.43
N SER A 20 4.60 -7.30 17.10
CA SER A 20 4.66 -7.06 18.54
C SER A 20 3.42 -7.66 19.20
N SER A 21 3.37 -7.67 20.54
CA SER A 21 2.22 -8.18 21.29
C SER A 21 0.92 -7.45 20.98
N SER A 22 0.99 -6.24 20.42
CA SER A 22 -0.18 -5.39 20.18
C SER A 22 -0.23 -4.80 18.78
N GLU A 23 0.78 -5.03 17.93
CA GLU A 23 0.83 -4.37 16.63
C GLU A 23 1.59 -5.17 15.56
N VAL A 24 1.26 -4.89 14.30
CA VAL A 24 2.02 -5.28 13.12
C VAL A 24 2.75 -4.03 12.62
N SER A 25 4.04 -4.15 12.34
CA SER A 25 4.84 -3.07 11.77
C SER A 25 5.61 -3.53 10.54
N SER A 26 5.93 -2.57 9.69
CA SER A 26 6.62 -2.80 8.42
C SER A 26 7.83 -1.87 8.32
N ILE A 27 8.94 -2.41 7.85
CA ILE A 27 10.20 -1.69 7.62
C ILE A 27 10.53 -1.75 6.15
N ILE A 28 10.90 -0.61 5.59
CA ILE A 28 11.46 -0.50 4.24
C ILE A 28 12.88 0.04 4.37
N LEU A 29 13.86 -0.73 3.91
CA LEU A 29 15.27 -0.39 3.87
C LEU A 29 15.66 -0.03 2.43
N ASN A 30 16.25 1.14 2.20
CA ASN A 30 17.00 1.42 1.00
C ASN A 30 18.37 0.71 1.10
N LEU A 31 18.67 -0.19 0.16
CA LEU A 31 19.86 -1.03 0.20
C LEU A 31 21.15 -0.26 -0.13
N GLU A 32 21.04 0.81 -0.92
CA GLU A 32 22.17 1.66 -1.30
C GLU A 32 22.52 2.66 -0.20
N SER A 33 21.54 3.47 0.23
CA SER A 33 21.76 4.50 1.25
C SER A 33 21.80 3.97 2.68
N GLN A 34 21.34 2.73 2.90
CA GLN A 34 21.10 2.13 4.21
C GLN A 34 20.07 2.89 5.07
N ASN A 35 19.34 3.84 4.48
CA ASN A 35 18.25 4.52 5.16
C ASN A 35 17.06 3.58 5.32
N LEU A 36 16.36 3.71 6.44
CA LEU A 36 15.16 2.93 6.70
C LEU A 36 13.97 3.85 6.95
N ILE A 37 12.85 3.51 6.34
CA ILE A 37 11.53 4.00 6.73
C ILE A 37 10.91 2.93 7.61
N TYR A 38 10.72 3.28 8.88
CA TYR A 38 9.94 2.50 9.84
C TYR A 38 8.54 3.09 9.92
N GLY A 39 7.52 2.27 9.71
CA GLY A 39 6.14 2.70 9.85
C GLY A 39 5.26 1.60 10.39
N ARG A 40 4.34 1.96 11.30
CA ARG A 40 3.00 1.37 11.24
C ARG A 40 2.52 1.60 9.81
N GLY A 41 2.08 0.53 9.11
CA GLY A 41 1.70 0.57 7.70
C GLY A 41 1.13 1.93 7.35
N LEU A 42 1.83 2.65 6.46
CA LEU A 42 1.79 4.10 6.25
C LEU A 42 0.60 4.78 6.98
N LYS A 43 0.85 5.65 7.96
CA LYS A 43 -0.22 6.35 8.69
C LYS A 43 -1.24 6.97 7.72
N TYR A 44 -2.42 6.38 7.61
CA TYR A 44 -3.55 6.94 6.86
C TYR A 44 -3.85 8.34 7.41
N THR A 45 -3.35 9.36 6.73
CA THR A 45 -3.74 10.73 7.00
C THR A 45 -4.87 11.06 6.05
N ASN A 46 -5.89 11.77 6.54
CA ASN A 46 -6.95 12.31 5.69
C ASN A 46 -6.38 13.22 4.57
N ASP A 47 -5.15 13.68 4.75
CA ASP A 47 -4.42 14.55 3.83
C ASP A 47 -3.68 13.79 2.70
N ASN A 48 -3.60 12.45 2.76
CA ASN A 48 -3.01 11.65 1.69
C ASN A 48 -3.90 10.46 1.28
N PRO A 49 -5.03 10.73 0.60
CA PRO A 49 -5.97 9.71 0.14
C PRO A 49 -5.39 8.68 -0.85
N SER A 50 -4.25 8.98 -1.50
CA SER A 50 -3.54 7.99 -2.34
C SER A 50 -2.99 6.79 -1.56
N MET A 51 -2.97 6.88 -0.24
CA MET A 51 -2.56 5.80 0.65
C MET A 51 -3.48 4.58 0.63
N ILE A 52 -4.73 4.72 0.18
CA ILE A 52 -5.60 3.54 -0.02
C ILE A 52 -4.98 2.56 -1.02
N LEU A 53 -4.17 3.07 -1.97
CA LEU A 53 -3.48 2.29 -2.98
C LEU A 53 -2.15 1.70 -2.51
N TYR A 54 -1.68 2.10 -1.33
CA TYR A 54 -0.42 1.61 -0.77
C TYR A 54 -0.69 0.62 0.34
N ARG A 55 -0.23 -0.61 0.14
CA ARG A 55 -0.35 -1.73 1.08
C ARG A 55 1.01 -2.43 1.18
N GLU A 56 1.11 -3.34 2.14
CA GLU A 56 2.30 -4.19 2.25
C GLU A 56 2.50 -4.96 0.94
N PRO A 57 3.70 -4.92 0.36
CA PRO A 57 3.96 -5.64 -0.86
C PRO A 57 3.89 -7.16 -0.61
N ILE A 58 3.39 -7.88 -1.61
CA ILE A 58 3.28 -9.34 -1.63
C ILE A 58 4.24 -9.97 -2.64
N GLY A 59 4.89 -9.15 -3.47
CA GLY A 59 5.89 -9.59 -4.44
C GLY A 59 6.72 -8.45 -4.99
N VAL A 60 7.74 -8.83 -5.76
CA VAL A 60 8.54 -7.92 -6.56
C VAL A 60 8.24 -8.23 -8.03
N GLY A 61 7.78 -7.21 -8.75
CA GLY A 61 7.43 -7.28 -10.15
C GLY A 61 8.58 -6.88 -11.05
N GLU A 62 8.30 -6.85 -12.36
CA GLU A 62 9.26 -6.40 -13.35
C GLU A 62 9.70 -4.94 -13.10
N ASN A 63 10.93 -4.62 -13.50
CA ASN A 63 11.55 -3.31 -13.32
C ASN A 63 11.69 -2.87 -11.85
N ASN A 64 11.93 -3.82 -10.94
CA ASN A 64 12.21 -3.54 -9.53
C ASN A 64 11.05 -2.79 -8.84
N SER A 65 9.82 -3.17 -9.19
CA SER A 65 8.61 -2.60 -8.59
C SER A 65 8.08 -3.51 -7.50
N PHE A 66 7.45 -2.94 -6.49
CA PHE A 66 6.68 -3.70 -5.53
C PHE A 66 5.28 -3.95 -6.08
N VAL A 67 4.75 -5.14 -5.77
CA VAL A 67 3.41 -5.57 -6.15
C VAL A 67 2.59 -5.73 -4.88
N THR A 68 1.40 -5.17 -4.85
CA THR A 68 0.40 -5.43 -3.81
C THR A 68 -0.94 -5.81 -4.42
N LYS A 69 -1.82 -6.38 -3.61
CA LYS A 69 -3.24 -6.58 -3.91
C LYS A 69 -4.12 -5.73 -3.02
N ILE A 70 -5.26 -5.31 -3.54
CA ILE A 70 -6.31 -4.63 -2.78
C ILE A 70 -7.64 -5.28 -3.17
N ASP A 71 -8.38 -5.75 -2.18
CA ASP A 71 -9.64 -6.44 -2.42
C ASP A 71 -10.69 -5.46 -2.95
N ALA A 72 -11.49 -5.90 -3.94
CA ALA A 72 -12.48 -5.05 -4.60
C ALA A 72 -13.52 -4.48 -3.62
N ILE A 73 -13.92 -5.27 -2.62
CA ILE A 73 -14.85 -4.85 -1.57
C ILE A 73 -14.31 -3.66 -0.76
N GLU A 74 -13.00 -3.59 -0.50
CA GLU A 74 -12.41 -2.45 0.22
C GLU A 74 -12.51 -1.16 -0.61
N LEU A 75 -12.20 -1.26 -1.90
CA LEU A 75 -12.26 -0.14 -2.83
C LEU A 75 -13.69 0.30 -3.10
N PHE A 76 -14.63 -0.65 -3.15
CA PHE A 76 -16.06 -0.38 -3.24
C PHE A 76 -16.56 0.39 -2.00
N HIS A 77 -16.21 -0.02 -0.79
CA HIS A 77 -16.55 0.71 0.43
C HIS A 77 -15.89 2.09 0.49
N TYR A 78 -14.64 2.21 0.04
CA TYR A 78 -13.98 3.50 -0.10
C TYR A 78 -14.75 4.42 -1.07
N ARG A 79 -15.17 3.90 -2.22
CA ARG A 79 -15.98 4.65 -3.20
C ARG A 79 -17.28 5.15 -2.56
N GLN A 80 -18.01 4.27 -1.88
CA GLN A 80 -19.26 4.64 -1.22
C GLN A 80 -19.06 5.75 -0.19
N ALA A 81 -18.00 5.64 0.64
CA ALA A 81 -17.68 6.64 1.65
C ALA A 81 -17.19 7.99 1.05
N VAL A 82 -16.74 7.99 -0.21
CA VAL A 82 -16.45 9.22 -0.95
C VAL A 82 -17.74 9.82 -1.53
N GLU A 83 -18.61 8.98 -2.10
CA GLU A 83 -19.87 9.39 -2.73
C GLU A 83 -20.90 9.91 -1.72
N ASP A 84 -20.91 9.36 -0.50
CA ASP A 84 -21.78 9.80 0.60
C ASP A 84 -21.24 11.01 1.38
N GLY A 85 -20.01 11.45 1.06
CA GLY A 85 -19.36 12.61 1.67
C GLY A 85 -18.66 12.35 3.01
N THR A 86 -18.57 11.09 3.47
CA THR A 86 -17.81 10.72 4.68
C THR A 86 -16.32 11.04 4.54
N PHE A 87 -15.76 10.86 3.34
CA PHE A 87 -14.39 11.20 3.00
C PHE A 87 -14.32 12.11 1.78
N LYS A 88 -13.33 13.01 1.78
CA LYS A 88 -12.99 13.76 0.57
C LYS A 88 -12.17 12.88 -0.36
N ASN A 89 -12.59 12.79 -1.63
CA ASN A 89 -11.71 12.22 -2.66
C ASN A 89 -10.47 13.11 -2.84
N GLY A 90 -9.28 12.55 -2.70
CA GLY A 90 -8.06 13.21 -3.16
C GLY A 90 -7.16 12.29 -3.97
N LEU A 91 -7.73 11.24 -4.56
CA LEU A 91 -7.07 10.51 -5.61
C LEU A 91 -6.95 11.38 -6.86
N LYS A 92 -5.90 11.12 -7.64
CA LYS A 92 -5.83 11.65 -9.00
C LYS A 92 -7.01 11.14 -9.82
N SER A 93 -7.47 11.93 -10.79
CA SER A 93 -8.62 11.62 -11.61
C SER A 93 -8.53 10.24 -12.27
N GLU A 94 -7.36 9.88 -12.80
CA GLU A 94 -7.15 8.60 -13.47
C GLU A 94 -7.32 7.39 -12.54
N TYR A 95 -6.94 7.52 -11.27
CA TYR A 95 -7.11 6.45 -10.27
C TYR A 95 -8.54 6.40 -9.76
N TRP A 96 -9.17 7.57 -9.61
CA TRP A 96 -10.57 7.65 -9.22
C TRP A 96 -11.49 7.00 -10.26
N GLU A 97 -11.28 7.24 -11.55
CA GLU A 97 -12.12 6.62 -12.59
C GLU A 97 -12.03 5.09 -12.57
N ILE A 98 -10.84 4.53 -12.25
CA ILE A 98 -10.69 3.08 -12.03
C ILE A 98 -11.54 2.65 -10.84
N ILE A 99 -11.36 3.26 -9.67
CA ILE A 99 -12.08 2.88 -8.43
C ILE A 99 -13.60 3.04 -8.59
N LYS A 100 -14.03 4.11 -9.24
CA LYS A 100 -15.44 4.42 -9.48
C LYS A 100 -16.13 3.29 -10.26
N SER A 101 -15.41 2.62 -11.16
CA SER A 101 -15.94 1.52 -11.97
C SER A 101 -16.02 0.16 -11.27
N ILE A 102 -15.37 0.00 -10.11
CA ILE A 102 -15.29 -1.28 -9.38
C ILE A 102 -16.65 -1.68 -8.80
N LYS A 103 -16.98 -2.96 -8.92
CA LYS A 103 -18.09 -3.61 -8.22
C LYS A 103 -17.57 -4.43 -7.04
N GLU A 104 -18.42 -4.64 -6.05
CA GLU A 104 -18.09 -5.39 -4.83
C GLU A 104 -17.54 -6.80 -5.11
N THR A 105 -18.05 -7.46 -6.16
CA THR A 105 -17.70 -8.83 -6.55
C THR A 105 -16.57 -8.92 -7.57
N ASP A 106 -15.95 -7.81 -7.94
CA ASP A 106 -14.85 -7.84 -8.90
C ASP A 106 -13.62 -8.51 -8.29
N ASN A 107 -12.68 -8.92 -9.15
CA ASN A 107 -11.40 -9.45 -8.69
C ASN A 107 -10.60 -8.37 -7.94
N PRO A 108 -9.69 -8.75 -7.02
CA PRO A 108 -8.77 -7.82 -6.40
C PRO A 108 -7.96 -7.04 -7.43
N LEU A 109 -7.71 -5.77 -7.14
CA LEU A 109 -6.82 -4.95 -7.95
C LEU A 109 -5.38 -5.26 -7.58
N ILE A 110 -4.57 -5.50 -8.60
CA ILE A 110 -3.12 -5.57 -8.47
C ILE A 110 -2.56 -4.18 -8.68
N VAL A 111 -1.84 -3.68 -7.68
CA VAL A 111 -1.19 -2.37 -7.75
C VAL A 111 0.31 -2.58 -7.76
N THR A 112 0.97 -2.06 -8.79
CA THR A 112 2.42 -2.04 -8.90
C THR A 112 2.92 -0.63 -8.61
N TYR A 113 3.90 -0.48 -7.73
CA TYR A 113 4.47 0.82 -7.40
C TYR A 113 5.99 0.74 -7.25
N LYS A 114 6.67 1.85 -7.53
CA LYS A 114 8.10 2.02 -7.26
C LYS A 114 8.28 2.98 -6.11
N LEU A 115 9.22 2.66 -5.23
CA LEU A 115 9.65 3.60 -4.21
C LEU A 115 10.63 4.60 -4.82
N LYS A 116 10.51 5.86 -4.38
CA LYS A 116 11.55 6.86 -4.61
C LYS A 116 12.60 6.70 -3.52
N ASP A 117 13.81 7.17 -3.78
CA ASP A 117 14.85 7.23 -2.75
C ASP A 117 14.44 8.12 -1.58
N PHE A 118 14.96 7.79 -0.41
CA PHE A 118 14.72 8.44 0.87
C PHE A 118 15.94 8.32 1.79
#